data_AF-A0A420EQA3-F1
#
_entry.id   AF-A0A420EQA3-F1
#
_cell.length_a   1.000
_cell.length_b   1.000
_cell.length_c   1.000
_cell.angle_alpha   90.00
_cell.angle_beta   90.00
_cell.angle_gamma   90.00
#
_symmetry.space_group_name_H-M   'P 1'
#
loop_
_entity.id
_entity.type
_entity.pdbx_description
1 polymer ?
#
loop_
_entity_poly.entity_id
_entity_poly.type
_entity_poly.pdbx_seq_one_letter_code
_entity_poly.pdbx_strand_id
1 'polypeptide(L)'
;MTHPEYIATEEHEAIKGWLNDGGRLMYLGGNGFYWVTALDRTRTYTELRRHDGTEAWQAAPGEYYHSTDQEYGGLWRFRGTPPQELVGTGFSAQGFGHPTGSAQYNKPFDRSEASYSPSGAWVFEGVSKKTGIGGDLPSLQSPGGPMGEEVDRVDYALGTPANAIVLGTSQPFGEQYMHVVEEINTSSLFEGGDTNPMVRGDVTLIHYPNGGAVFAASSMVWSGSFFANNYDNDMTRITENVLEKFTSGQPLPG
;
A
#
# COMPACT_ATOMS: atom_id res chain seq x y z
N MET A 1 -5.76 -5.51 7.29
CA MET A 1 -5.43 -4.30 8.08
C MET A 1 -5.40 -3.13 7.12
N THR A 2 -5.99 -1.98 7.48
CA THR A 2 -6.10 -0.82 6.57
C THR A 2 -4.86 0.06 6.56
N HIS A 3 -4.02 -0.01 7.61
CA HIS A 3 -2.85 0.86 7.74
C HIS A 3 -1.76 0.22 8.65
N PRO A 4 -1.02 -0.79 8.17
CA PRO A 4 0.04 -1.47 8.91
C PRO A 4 1.37 -0.69 8.86
N GLU A 5 1.38 0.58 9.27
CA GLU A 5 2.50 1.52 9.07
C GLU A 5 3.76 1.19 9.89
N TYR A 6 3.59 0.61 11.08
CA TYR A 6 4.64 0.38 12.06
C TYR A 6 4.87 -1.11 12.25
N ILE A 7 6.10 -1.57 12.06
CA ILE A 7 6.50 -2.94 12.37
C ILE A 7 7.92 -3.03 12.93
N ALA A 8 8.17 -4.04 13.75
CA ALA A 8 9.50 -4.38 14.26
C ALA A 8 10.25 -5.32 13.32
N THR A 9 11.57 -5.42 13.49
CA THR A 9 12.44 -6.29 12.68
C THR A 9 12.00 -7.74 12.71
N GLU A 10 11.61 -8.26 13.87
CA GLU A 10 11.13 -9.64 13.98
C GLU A 10 9.84 -9.87 13.20
N GLU A 11 8.95 -8.87 13.13
CA GLU A 11 7.71 -8.95 12.36
C GLU A 11 7.99 -8.87 10.87
N HIS A 12 8.88 -7.95 10.46
CA HIS A 12 9.35 -7.83 9.08
C HIS A 12 9.90 -9.16 8.56
N GLU A 13 10.88 -9.72 9.29
CA GLU A 13 11.54 -10.96 8.92
C GLU A 13 10.61 -12.17 8.99
N ALA A 14 9.66 -12.21 9.93
CA ALA A 14 8.64 -13.26 9.99
C ALA A 14 7.73 -13.24 8.76
N ILE A 15 7.26 -12.06 8.34
CA ILE A 15 6.42 -11.92 7.14
C ILE A 15 7.23 -12.32 5.90
N LYS A 16 8.45 -11.78 5.74
CA LYS A 16 9.33 -12.09 4.62
C LYS A 16 9.65 -13.59 4.55
N GLY A 17 9.99 -14.21 5.68
CA GLY A 17 10.24 -15.65 5.77
C GLY A 17 9.02 -16.48 5.41
N TRP A 18 7.84 -16.13 5.94
CA TRP A 18 6.59 -16.81 5.64
C TRP A 18 6.20 -16.72 4.16
N LEU A 19 6.34 -15.55 3.54
CA LEU A 19 6.09 -15.38 2.10
C LEU A 19 7.03 -16.24 1.25
N ASN A 20 8.32 -16.29 1.60
CA ASN A 20 9.30 -17.15 0.93
C ASN A 20 9.03 -18.65 1.11
N ASP A 21 8.31 -19.05 2.15
CA ASP A 21 7.91 -20.45 2.41
C ASP A 21 6.52 -20.79 1.84
N GLY A 22 5.99 -19.97 0.92
CA GLY A 22 4.71 -20.22 0.26
C GLY A 22 3.52 -19.49 0.87
N GLY A 23 3.75 -18.59 1.82
CA GLY A 23 2.75 -17.72 2.41
C GLY A 23 2.09 -16.78 1.41
N ARG A 24 0.82 -16.43 1.64
CA ARG A 24 0.02 -15.59 0.73
C ARG A 24 -0.64 -14.43 1.47
N LEU A 25 -0.18 -13.20 1.23
CA LEU A 25 -0.63 -12.00 1.94
C LEU A 25 -1.58 -11.15 1.10
N MET A 26 -2.69 -10.73 1.70
CA MET A 26 -3.51 -9.64 1.18
C MET A 26 -3.18 -8.34 1.93
N TYR A 27 -2.37 -7.48 1.32
CA TYR A 27 -2.07 -6.14 1.81
C TYR A 27 -3.17 -5.18 1.35
N LEU A 28 -4.22 -5.05 2.17
CA LEU A 28 -5.42 -4.25 1.87
C LEU A 28 -5.38 -2.82 2.42
N GLY A 29 -4.18 -2.30 2.69
CA GLY A 29 -3.95 -0.97 3.26
C GLY A 29 -3.07 -0.09 2.39
N GLY A 30 -2.76 1.10 2.91
CA GLY A 30 -1.77 2.04 2.37
C GLY A 30 -0.75 2.41 3.45
N ASN A 31 0.41 2.90 3.01
CA ASN A 31 1.54 3.27 3.87
C ASN A 31 1.92 2.17 4.87
N GLY A 32 2.04 0.95 4.36
CA GLY A 32 2.41 -0.22 5.15
C GLY A 32 3.92 -0.35 5.27
N PHE A 33 4.38 -0.86 6.41
CA PHE A 33 5.77 -1.22 6.64
C PHE A 33 6.73 -0.04 6.47
N TYR A 34 6.29 1.15 6.87
CA TYR A 34 6.99 2.40 6.62
C TYR A 34 8.02 2.69 7.71
N TRP A 35 7.56 2.72 8.96
CA TRP A 35 8.39 3.01 10.12
C TRP A 35 8.98 1.74 10.75
N VAL A 36 10.27 1.82 11.05
CA VAL A 36 10.97 0.86 11.90
C VAL A 36 10.55 1.13 13.34
N THR A 37 10.11 0.08 14.03
CA THR A 37 9.89 0.13 15.47
C THR A 37 10.69 -0.93 16.21
N ALA A 38 10.90 -0.75 17.51
CA ALA A 38 11.57 -1.71 18.37
C ALA A 38 10.57 -2.31 19.36
N LEU A 39 10.42 -3.63 19.35
CA LEU A 39 9.60 -4.32 20.34
C LEU A 39 10.42 -4.57 21.61
N ASP A 40 9.89 -4.15 22.77
CA ASP A 40 10.56 -4.45 24.03
C ASP A 40 10.65 -5.96 24.29
N ARG A 41 11.66 -6.37 25.06
CA ARG A 41 11.89 -7.78 25.42
C ARG A 41 10.69 -8.43 26.10
N THR A 42 9.89 -7.65 26.84
CA THR A 42 8.65 -8.13 27.46
C THR A 42 7.45 -8.14 26.51
N ARG A 43 7.60 -7.55 25.32
CA ARG A 43 6.55 -7.38 24.29
C ARG A 43 5.33 -6.61 24.78
N THR A 44 5.55 -5.67 25.71
CA THR A 44 4.47 -4.86 26.30
C THR A 44 4.37 -3.46 25.70
N TYR A 45 5.44 -2.97 25.06
CA TYR A 45 5.47 -1.69 24.37
C TYR A 45 6.37 -1.75 23.14
N THR A 46 6.20 -0.76 22.27
CA THR A 46 7.07 -0.50 21.12
C THR A 46 7.71 0.88 21.23
N GLU A 47 8.97 1.00 20.82
CA GLU A 47 9.68 2.28 20.67
C GLU A 47 9.75 2.68 19.20
N LEU A 48 9.60 3.98 18.93
CA LEU A 48 9.70 4.55 17.59
C LEU A 48 10.50 5.85 17.66
N ARG A 49 11.45 6.00 16.74
CA ARG A 49 12.19 7.26 16.51
C ARG A 49 12.02 7.69 15.05
N ARG A 50 11.31 8.79 14.82
CA ARG A 50 11.04 9.34 13.48
C ARG A 50 12.18 10.25 13.02
N HIS A 51 12.58 10.06 11.77
CA HIS A 51 13.44 10.94 11.00
C HIS A 51 13.34 10.58 9.51
N ASP A 52 13.72 11.54 8.65
CA ASP A 52 13.86 11.40 7.19
C ASP A 52 12.57 11.01 6.42
N GLY A 53 11.39 11.09 7.04
CA GLY A 53 10.12 10.67 6.42
C GLY A 53 8.97 11.63 6.66
N THR A 54 7.77 11.21 6.28
CA THR A 54 6.53 11.95 6.50
C THR A 54 6.16 11.91 7.98
N GLU A 55 6.60 12.92 8.74
CA GLU A 55 6.66 12.84 10.20
C GLU A 55 5.85 13.92 10.92
N ALA A 56 5.22 13.54 12.03
CA ALA A 56 4.52 14.46 12.93
C ALA A 56 5.45 15.21 13.90
N TRP A 57 6.67 14.67 14.12
CA TRP A 57 7.72 15.24 14.95
C TRP A 57 9.07 14.63 14.57
N GLN A 58 10.16 15.37 14.82
CA GLN A 58 11.53 14.93 14.52
C GLN A 58 12.28 14.56 15.80
N ALA A 59 13.05 13.47 15.77
CA ALA A 59 13.99 13.16 16.85
C ALA A 59 15.11 14.20 16.95
N ALA A 60 15.67 14.38 18.15
CA ALA A 60 16.77 15.31 18.35
C ALA A 60 18.06 14.82 17.64
N PRO A 61 18.97 15.72 17.24
CA PRO A 61 20.21 15.34 16.57
C PRO A 61 21.01 14.30 17.37
N GLY A 62 21.35 13.19 16.74
CA GLY A 62 22.12 12.09 17.37
C GLY A 62 21.27 11.09 18.17
N GLU A 63 19.95 11.28 18.26
CA GLU A 63 19.03 10.43 19.03
C GLU A 63 18.17 9.54 18.12
N TYR A 64 18.73 9.02 17.02
CA TYR A 64 17.99 8.21 16.04
C TYR A 64 17.97 6.70 16.34
N TYR A 65 18.88 6.22 17.18
CA TYR A 65 18.93 4.81 17.57
C TYR A 65 17.95 4.52 18.70
N HIS A 66 17.20 3.43 18.57
CA HIS A 66 16.30 2.98 19.62
C HIS A 66 17.09 2.61 20.88
N SER A 67 16.54 2.97 22.04
CA SER A 67 17.10 2.54 23.33
C SER A 67 16.80 1.07 23.64
N THR A 68 15.72 0.54 23.05
CA THR A 68 15.16 -0.79 23.33
C THR A 68 15.98 -1.92 22.70
N ASP A 69 16.36 -1.79 21.43
CA ASP A 69 17.09 -2.81 20.67
C ASP A 69 18.42 -2.32 20.07
N GLN A 70 18.74 -1.03 20.19
CA GLN A 70 19.94 -0.38 19.63
C GLN A 70 19.97 -0.33 18.09
N GLU A 71 18.87 -0.67 17.43
CA GLU A 71 18.77 -0.54 15.99
C GLU A 71 18.57 0.93 15.57
N TYR A 72 18.97 1.24 14.35
CA TYR A 72 18.71 2.55 13.75
C TYR A 72 17.22 2.67 13.42
N GLY A 73 16.56 3.71 13.92
CA GLY A 73 15.14 3.98 13.67
C GLY A 73 14.87 4.54 12.26
N GLY A 74 13.79 5.31 12.15
CA GLY A 74 13.39 5.93 10.89
C GLY A 74 12.70 4.95 9.94
N LEU A 75 12.99 5.07 8.65
CA LEU A 75 12.30 4.34 7.59
C LEU A 75 13.00 3.03 7.21
N TRP A 76 12.20 2.00 6.91
CA TRP A 76 12.67 0.74 6.35
C TRP A 76 13.44 0.92 5.03
N ARG A 77 13.05 1.92 4.22
CA ARG A 77 13.76 2.33 2.99
C ARG A 77 15.23 2.65 3.25
N PHE A 78 15.54 3.39 4.33
CA PHE A 78 16.91 3.78 4.66
C PHE A 78 17.71 2.68 5.35
N ARG A 79 17.06 1.57 5.71
CA ARG A 79 17.72 0.31 6.09
C ARG A 79 17.95 -0.63 4.91
N GLY A 80 17.62 -0.21 3.69
CA GLY A 80 17.80 -1.00 2.48
C GLY A 80 16.77 -2.11 2.28
N THR A 81 15.62 -2.04 2.95
CA THR A 81 14.49 -2.98 2.77
C THR A 81 13.15 -2.22 2.67
N PRO A 82 12.98 -1.34 1.67
CA PRO A 82 11.74 -0.59 1.48
C PRO A 82 10.51 -1.50 1.28
N PRO A 83 9.28 -1.04 1.56
CA PRO A 83 8.06 -1.84 1.43
C PRO A 83 7.86 -2.47 0.06
N GLN A 84 8.34 -1.81 -1.01
CA GLN A 84 8.27 -2.30 -2.38
C GLN A 84 8.92 -3.69 -2.54
N GLU A 85 10.00 -3.97 -1.81
CA GLU A 85 10.64 -5.30 -1.83
C GLU A 85 9.74 -6.37 -1.20
N LEU A 86 9.01 -6.01 -0.14
CA LEU A 86 8.20 -6.95 0.64
C LEU A 86 6.82 -7.19 0.01
N VAL A 87 6.10 -6.13 -0.34
CA VAL A 87 4.69 -6.22 -0.78
C VAL A 87 4.45 -5.71 -2.20
N GLY A 88 5.50 -5.32 -2.92
CA GLY A 88 5.43 -4.91 -4.33
C GLY A 88 5.10 -3.43 -4.53
N THR A 89 4.59 -2.75 -3.51
CA THR A 89 4.33 -1.31 -3.52
C THR A 89 4.81 -0.68 -2.21
N GLY A 90 5.01 0.64 -2.21
CA GLY A 90 5.31 1.38 -0.99
C GLY A 90 4.82 2.83 -1.08
N PHE A 91 4.82 3.49 0.08
CA PHE A 91 4.17 4.79 0.28
C PHE A 91 4.60 5.82 -0.76
N SER A 92 3.60 6.49 -1.33
CA SER A 92 3.80 7.36 -2.49
C SER A 92 3.23 8.76 -2.30
N ALA A 93 2.06 8.85 -1.68
CA ALA A 93 1.39 10.11 -1.45
C ALA A 93 0.31 10.00 -0.38
N GLN A 94 -0.01 11.14 0.22
CA GLN A 94 -1.10 11.28 1.19
C GLN A 94 -1.99 12.48 0.88
N GLY A 95 -3.26 12.39 1.28
CA GLY A 95 -4.26 13.45 1.16
C GLY A 95 -5.48 13.20 2.04
N PHE A 96 -5.74 14.10 3.00
CA PHE A 96 -6.77 13.92 4.04
C PHE A 96 -7.94 14.92 3.95
N GLY A 97 -8.01 15.72 2.88
CA GLY A 97 -9.06 16.73 2.75
C GLY A 97 -8.85 17.69 1.59
N HIS A 98 -9.91 18.39 1.22
CA HIS A 98 -9.82 19.49 0.25
C HIS A 98 -9.54 20.82 0.98
N PRO A 99 -8.71 21.72 0.42
CA PRO A 99 -8.50 23.05 0.99
C PRO A 99 -9.78 23.88 1.23
N THR A 100 -10.88 23.51 0.56
CA THR A 100 -12.20 24.17 0.68
C THR A 100 -13.26 23.34 1.43
N GLY A 101 -12.90 22.19 2.02
CA GLY A 101 -13.79 21.39 2.87
C GLY A 101 -13.92 19.90 2.48
N SER A 102 -15.08 19.30 2.74
CA SER A 102 -15.37 17.88 2.50
C SER A 102 -15.64 17.60 1.00
N ALA A 103 -14.60 17.54 0.16
CA ALA A 103 -14.73 17.11 -1.23
C ALA A 103 -14.51 15.59 -1.40
N GLN A 104 -14.92 15.03 -2.53
CA GLN A 104 -14.52 13.67 -2.95
C GLN A 104 -13.08 13.73 -3.49
N TYR A 105 -12.09 13.48 -2.64
CA TYR A 105 -10.67 13.54 -3.01
C TYR A 105 -10.05 12.17 -3.27
N ASN A 106 -10.66 11.09 -2.79
CA ASN A 106 -10.23 9.73 -3.11
C ASN A 106 -10.65 9.34 -4.53
N LYS A 107 -9.85 8.50 -5.20
CA LYS A 107 -10.01 8.20 -6.62
C LYS A 107 -10.39 6.74 -6.86
N PRO A 108 -11.19 6.45 -7.90
CA PRO A 108 -11.27 5.09 -8.42
C PRO A 108 -9.96 4.69 -9.09
N PHE A 109 -9.87 3.44 -9.52
CA PHE A 109 -8.76 2.95 -10.32
C PHE A 109 -9.22 2.33 -11.63
N ASP A 110 -8.29 2.30 -12.59
CA ASP A 110 -8.49 1.72 -13.91
C ASP A 110 -7.61 0.47 -14.04
N ARG A 111 -8.15 -0.57 -14.67
CA ARG A 111 -7.40 -1.80 -14.96
C ARG A 111 -6.26 -1.53 -15.92
N SER A 112 -5.11 -2.12 -15.65
CA SER A 112 -3.99 -2.15 -16.60
C SER A 112 -4.21 -3.20 -17.71
N GLU A 113 -3.41 -3.15 -18.77
CA GLU A 113 -3.36 -4.23 -19.76
C GLU A 113 -2.88 -5.57 -19.16
N ALA A 114 -1.91 -5.52 -18.23
CA ALA A 114 -1.37 -6.71 -17.58
C ALA A 114 -2.42 -7.47 -16.75
N SER A 115 -3.48 -6.78 -16.30
CA SER A 115 -4.60 -7.37 -15.57
C SER A 115 -5.46 -8.33 -16.39
N TYR A 116 -5.29 -8.39 -17.72
CA TYR A 116 -6.00 -9.32 -18.60
C TYR A 116 -5.17 -10.56 -18.94
N SER A 117 -3.93 -10.64 -18.46
CA SER A 117 -3.09 -11.84 -18.58
C SER A 117 -3.69 -13.01 -17.79
N PRO A 118 -3.37 -14.27 -18.12
CA PRO A 118 -3.81 -15.43 -17.33
C PRO A 118 -3.47 -15.31 -15.83
N SER A 119 -2.33 -14.70 -15.50
CA SER A 119 -1.86 -14.53 -14.12
C SER A 119 -2.61 -13.42 -13.35
N GLY A 120 -3.28 -12.49 -14.03
CA GLY A 120 -4.01 -11.37 -13.39
C GLY A 120 -5.52 -11.38 -13.58
N ALA A 121 -6.03 -12.00 -14.66
CA ALA A 121 -7.44 -11.87 -15.06
C ALA A 121 -8.43 -12.42 -14.03
N TRP A 122 -8.04 -13.48 -13.32
CA TRP A 122 -8.86 -14.14 -12.31
C TRP A 122 -9.19 -13.21 -11.12
N VAL A 123 -8.35 -12.20 -10.84
CA VAL A 123 -8.61 -11.21 -9.77
C VAL A 123 -9.90 -10.42 -10.06
N PHE A 124 -10.23 -10.23 -11.33
CA PHE A 124 -11.38 -9.44 -11.78
C PHE A 124 -12.54 -10.31 -12.31
N GLU A 125 -12.58 -11.61 -11.99
CA GLU A 125 -13.71 -12.45 -12.35
C GLU A 125 -15.01 -11.90 -11.74
N GLY A 126 -16.06 -11.77 -12.55
CA GLY A 126 -17.32 -11.16 -12.12
C GLY A 126 -17.32 -9.62 -12.08
N VAL A 127 -16.21 -8.95 -12.38
CA VAL A 127 -16.11 -7.48 -12.45
C VAL A 127 -16.18 -7.01 -13.90
N SER A 128 -17.27 -6.33 -14.25
CA SER A 128 -17.48 -5.84 -15.62
C SER A 128 -16.78 -4.51 -15.91
N LYS A 129 -16.56 -3.67 -14.88
CA LYS A 129 -15.91 -2.37 -15.02
C LYS A 129 -14.42 -2.55 -15.36
N LYS A 130 -13.96 -1.72 -16.30
CA LYS A 130 -12.54 -1.62 -16.69
C LYS A 130 -11.89 -0.33 -16.19
N THR A 131 -12.68 0.72 -16.07
CA THR A 131 -12.28 2.06 -15.65
C THR A 131 -13.23 2.53 -14.55
N GLY A 132 -12.76 3.38 -13.65
CA GLY A 132 -13.58 3.98 -12.61
C GLY A 132 -14.03 2.97 -11.55
N ILE A 133 -13.27 1.90 -11.31
CA ILE A 133 -13.66 0.84 -10.37
C ILE A 133 -13.79 1.44 -8.96
N GLY A 134 -14.95 1.20 -8.34
CA GLY A 134 -15.30 1.66 -6.99
C GLY A 134 -15.62 3.16 -6.86
N GLY A 135 -15.57 3.94 -7.93
CA GLY A 135 -15.77 5.41 -7.86
C GLY A 135 -17.20 5.86 -7.61
N ASP A 136 -18.16 4.97 -7.84
CA ASP A 136 -19.59 5.16 -7.62
C ASP A 136 -20.08 4.62 -6.27
N LEU A 137 -19.18 4.05 -5.46
CA LEU A 137 -19.54 3.45 -4.18
C LEU A 137 -19.41 4.46 -3.04
N PRO A 138 -20.36 4.48 -2.08
CA PRO A 138 -20.17 5.22 -0.84
C PRO A 138 -19.03 4.59 -0.01
N SER A 139 -18.42 5.37 0.86
CA SER A 139 -17.36 4.93 1.78
C SER A 139 -17.73 5.30 3.22
N LEU A 140 -17.45 4.39 4.17
CA LEU A 140 -17.55 4.64 5.62
C LEU A 140 -16.31 5.32 6.22
N GLN A 141 -15.25 5.50 5.44
CA GLN A 141 -14.02 6.16 5.87
C GLN A 141 -13.96 7.59 5.29
N SER A 142 -13.32 7.78 4.14
CA SER A 142 -13.28 9.06 3.42
C SER A 142 -13.98 8.99 2.06
N PRO A 143 -14.65 10.09 1.64
CA PRO A 143 -15.47 10.11 0.43
C PRO A 143 -14.65 10.08 -0.86
N GLY A 144 -15.21 9.44 -1.89
CA GLY A 144 -14.58 9.26 -3.21
C GLY A 144 -14.45 7.77 -3.54
N GLY A 145 -13.43 7.40 -4.33
CA GLY A 145 -13.17 6.01 -4.69
C GLY A 145 -12.27 5.23 -3.70
N PRO A 146 -11.96 3.97 -4.02
CA PRO A 146 -11.17 3.06 -3.17
C PRO A 146 -9.67 3.39 -3.04
N MET A 147 -9.14 4.36 -3.80
CA MET A 147 -7.73 4.77 -3.74
C MET A 147 -7.62 6.11 -3.01
N GLY A 148 -7.06 6.12 -1.80
CA GLY A 148 -6.89 7.38 -1.07
C GLY A 148 -6.55 7.29 0.42
N GLU A 149 -6.61 8.46 1.05
CA GLU A 149 -5.93 8.86 2.29
C GLU A 149 -4.42 8.72 2.18
N GLU A 150 -3.92 7.51 2.07
CA GLU A 150 -2.52 7.20 1.77
C GLU A 150 -2.47 6.08 0.74
N VAL A 151 -1.66 6.29 -0.29
CA VAL A 151 -1.55 5.38 -1.44
C VAL A 151 -0.12 4.97 -1.70
N ASP A 152 0.02 3.72 -2.15
CA ASP A 152 1.32 3.12 -2.43
C ASP A 152 1.47 2.87 -3.93
N ARG A 153 2.70 2.97 -4.45
CA ARG A 153 2.98 2.76 -5.87
C ARG A 153 4.02 1.68 -6.08
N VAL A 154 4.03 1.13 -7.30
CA VAL A 154 5.18 0.40 -7.82
C VAL A 154 6.34 1.37 -8.06
N ASP A 155 7.52 0.94 -7.63
CA ASP A 155 8.79 1.59 -7.95
C ASP A 155 9.92 0.56 -8.02
N TYR A 156 10.41 0.31 -9.23
CA TYR A 156 11.49 -0.67 -9.47
C TYR A 156 12.85 -0.17 -8.96
N ALA A 157 13.06 1.15 -8.85
CA ALA A 157 14.28 1.70 -8.26
C ALA A 157 14.32 1.47 -6.75
N LEU A 158 13.15 1.27 -6.13
CA LEU A 158 12.97 0.92 -4.72
C LEU A 158 12.76 -0.58 -4.49
N GLY A 159 13.02 -1.43 -5.48
CA GLY A 159 13.03 -2.86 -5.26
C GLY A 159 11.71 -3.58 -5.48
N THR A 160 10.73 -2.95 -6.14
CA THR A 160 9.56 -3.72 -6.63
C THR A 160 10.04 -4.90 -7.48
N PRO A 161 9.62 -6.14 -7.20
CA PRO A 161 10.04 -7.31 -7.95
C PRO A 161 9.69 -7.22 -9.44
N ALA A 162 10.57 -7.69 -10.33
CA ALA A 162 10.36 -7.65 -11.78
C ALA A 162 9.17 -8.52 -12.26
N ASN A 163 8.70 -9.45 -11.43
CA ASN A 163 7.51 -10.26 -11.69
C ASN A 163 6.21 -9.59 -11.21
N ALA A 164 6.25 -8.34 -10.75
CA ALA A 164 5.06 -7.65 -10.30
C ALA A 164 4.08 -7.40 -11.44
N ILE A 165 2.84 -7.83 -11.23
CA ILE A 165 1.73 -7.56 -12.14
C ILE A 165 1.01 -6.34 -11.58
N VAL A 166 1.20 -5.18 -12.20
CA VAL A 166 0.35 -4.01 -11.94
C VAL A 166 -1.03 -4.32 -12.50
N LEU A 167 -2.02 -4.55 -11.64
CA LEU A 167 -3.38 -4.90 -12.01
C LEU A 167 -4.23 -3.66 -12.35
N GLY A 168 -3.90 -2.53 -11.75
CA GLY A 168 -4.55 -1.26 -12.03
C GLY A 168 -3.87 -0.11 -11.32
N THR A 169 -4.20 1.10 -11.75
CA THR A 169 -3.65 2.34 -11.21
C THR A 169 -4.78 3.30 -10.94
N SER A 170 -4.71 4.04 -9.83
CA SER A 170 -5.66 5.08 -9.48
C SER A 170 -5.81 6.08 -10.64
N GLN A 171 -7.02 6.60 -10.83
CA GLN A 171 -7.21 7.79 -11.63
C GLN A 171 -6.45 8.98 -11.02
N PRO A 172 -6.13 10.03 -11.80
CA PRO A 172 -5.31 11.14 -11.32
C PRO A 172 -5.86 11.78 -10.05
N PHE A 173 -5.00 11.95 -9.05
CA PHE A 173 -5.26 12.76 -7.87
C PHE A 173 -5.16 14.25 -8.21
N GLY A 174 -5.74 15.11 -7.37
CA GLY A 174 -5.62 16.57 -7.52
C GLY A 174 -4.66 17.16 -6.48
N GLU A 175 -4.69 18.49 -6.36
CA GLU A 175 -3.91 19.28 -5.38
C GLU A 175 -4.11 18.89 -3.91
N GLN A 176 -5.07 18.00 -3.61
CA GLN A 176 -5.35 17.51 -2.26
C GLN A 176 -4.34 16.46 -1.80
N TYR A 177 -3.56 15.90 -2.73
CA TYR A 177 -2.56 14.89 -2.46
C TYR A 177 -1.17 15.47 -2.68
N MET A 178 -0.25 15.10 -1.80
CA MET A 178 1.15 15.48 -1.87
C MET A 178 2.03 14.24 -1.93
N HIS A 179 3.08 14.32 -2.74
CA HIS A 179 4.15 13.32 -2.78
C HIS A 179 4.89 13.27 -1.45
N VAL A 180 5.40 12.08 -1.13
CA VAL A 180 6.11 11.80 0.12
C VAL A 180 7.45 12.54 0.20
N VAL A 181 7.78 13.03 1.41
CA VAL A 181 8.91 13.96 1.60
C VAL A 181 10.29 13.31 1.47
N GLU A 182 10.40 12.03 1.83
CA GLU A 182 11.64 11.23 1.75
C GLU A 182 12.14 10.99 0.31
N GLU A 183 11.35 11.37 -0.68
CA GLU A 183 11.69 11.30 -2.10
C GLU A 183 11.99 12.67 -2.71
N ILE A 184 11.80 13.74 -1.94
CA ILE A 184 11.99 15.13 -2.39
C ILE A 184 13.35 15.63 -1.93
N ASN A 185 14.34 15.54 -2.83
CA ASN A 185 15.70 16.02 -2.54
C ASN A 185 15.83 17.54 -2.54
N THR A 186 14.97 18.24 -3.28
CA THR A 186 14.95 19.71 -3.39
C THR A 186 13.52 20.19 -3.32
N SER A 187 13.23 21.19 -2.50
CA SER A 187 11.91 21.81 -2.45
C SER A 187 11.46 22.26 -3.84
N SER A 188 10.24 21.89 -4.21
CA SER A 188 9.72 21.96 -5.58
C SER A 188 8.24 22.32 -5.55
N LEU A 189 7.77 22.97 -6.62
CA LEU A 189 6.35 23.26 -6.83
C LEU A 189 5.59 22.08 -7.47
N PHE A 190 6.29 21.01 -7.85
CA PHE A 190 5.77 19.90 -8.63
C PHE A 190 5.55 18.64 -7.78
N GLU A 191 5.04 18.81 -6.56
CA GLU A 191 4.83 17.71 -5.60
C GLU A 191 3.36 17.39 -5.34
N GLY A 192 2.45 18.18 -5.92
CA GLY A 192 1.00 17.96 -5.81
C GLY A 192 0.50 16.89 -6.80
N GLY A 193 -0.65 16.28 -6.51
CA GLY A 193 -1.22 15.21 -7.35
C GLY A 193 -1.60 15.64 -8.78
N ASP A 194 -1.83 16.93 -8.98
CA ASP A 194 -2.09 17.54 -10.28
C ASP A 194 -0.83 17.77 -11.12
N THR A 195 0.36 17.68 -10.52
CA THR A 195 1.65 17.99 -11.15
C THR A 195 2.66 16.85 -11.12
N ASN A 196 2.57 15.95 -10.13
CA ASN A 196 3.52 14.86 -9.91
C ASN A 196 2.92 13.50 -10.29
N PRO A 197 3.42 12.80 -11.34
CA PRO A 197 2.92 11.47 -11.73
C PRO A 197 3.22 10.34 -10.72
N MET A 198 4.05 10.62 -9.71
CA MET A 198 4.31 9.69 -8.61
C MET A 198 3.15 9.68 -7.61
N VAL A 199 2.32 10.72 -7.58
CA VAL A 199 1.12 10.76 -6.75
C VAL A 199 0.02 9.91 -7.38
N ARG A 200 0.09 8.60 -7.09
CA ARG A 200 -0.86 7.57 -7.54
C ARG A 200 -0.81 6.37 -6.61
N GLY A 201 -1.85 5.54 -6.67
CA GLY A 201 -1.88 4.21 -6.07
C GLY A 201 -1.88 3.12 -7.14
N ASP A 202 -1.09 2.06 -6.96
CA ASP A 202 -1.03 0.92 -7.87
C ASP A 202 -1.54 -0.36 -7.18
N VAL A 203 -2.57 -0.99 -7.73
CA VAL A 203 -3.04 -2.31 -7.30
C VAL A 203 -2.15 -3.37 -7.94
N THR A 204 -1.54 -4.26 -7.16
CA THR A 204 -0.58 -5.23 -7.69
C THR A 204 -0.80 -6.65 -7.20
N LEU A 205 -0.29 -7.61 -7.98
CA LEU A 205 -0.10 -8.99 -7.59
C LEU A 205 1.35 -9.38 -7.87
N ILE A 206 2.03 -9.92 -6.86
CA ILE A 206 3.40 -10.44 -6.99
C ILE A 206 3.44 -11.90 -6.55
N HIS A 207 4.27 -12.71 -7.23
CA HIS A 207 4.50 -14.10 -6.86
C HIS A 207 5.78 -14.22 -6.02
N TYR A 208 5.69 -14.98 -4.94
CA TYR A 208 6.81 -15.37 -4.10
C TYR A 208 7.20 -16.84 -4.37
N PRO A 209 8.39 -17.27 -3.91
CA PRO A 209 8.79 -18.67 -3.97
C PRO A 209 7.76 -19.62 -3.33
N ASN A 210 7.84 -20.91 -3.69
CA ASN A 210 7.01 -21.98 -3.12
C ASN A 210 5.50 -21.76 -3.25
N GLY A 211 5.06 -20.98 -4.24
CA GLY A 211 3.64 -20.69 -4.47
C GLY A 211 3.07 -19.60 -3.56
N GLY A 212 3.95 -18.85 -2.88
CA GLY A 212 3.59 -17.66 -2.12
C GLY A 212 3.19 -16.51 -3.03
N ALA A 213 2.52 -15.50 -2.46
CA ALA A 213 2.12 -14.32 -3.21
C ALA A 213 1.76 -13.15 -2.31
N VAL A 214 1.77 -11.94 -2.88
CA VAL A 214 1.16 -10.77 -2.26
C VAL A 214 0.21 -10.11 -3.25
N PHE A 215 -1.02 -9.89 -2.81
CA PHE A 215 -1.94 -8.95 -3.44
C PHE A 215 -1.91 -7.64 -2.64
N ALA A 216 -1.54 -6.54 -3.29
CA ALA A 216 -1.49 -5.22 -2.69
C ALA A 216 -2.59 -4.32 -3.28
N ALA A 217 -3.50 -3.88 -2.43
CA ALA A 217 -4.50 -2.87 -2.76
C ALA A 217 -3.92 -1.45 -2.78
N SER A 218 -2.89 -1.19 -1.96
CA SER A 218 -2.11 0.04 -1.96
C SER A 218 -2.93 1.31 -1.66
N SER A 219 -3.85 1.21 -0.71
CA SER A 219 -4.75 2.29 -0.31
C SER A 219 -5.33 2.05 1.08
N MET A 220 -5.28 3.04 1.97
CA MET A 220 -5.89 2.95 3.30
C MET A 220 -7.41 2.73 3.25
N VAL A 221 -8.06 3.30 2.23
CA VAL A 221 -9.52 3.34 2.11
C VAL A 221 -10.11 2.22 1.27
N TRP A 222 -9.31 1.21 0.88
CA TRP A 222 -9.76 0.11 0.02
C TRP A 222 -11.05 -0.57 0.52
N SER A 223 -11.11 -0.86 1.82
CA SER A 223 -12.25 -1.55 2.44
C SER A 223 -13.44 -0.62 2.76
N GLY A 224 -13.28 0.69 2.61
CA GLY A 224 -14.27 1.69 3.03
C GLY A 224 -15.64 1.51 2.36
N SER A 225 -15.65 0.93 1.15
CA SER A 225 -16.85 0.72 0.34
C SER A 225 -17.41 -0.70 0.37
N PHE A 226 -16.85 -1.62 1.16
CA PHE A 226 -17.30 -3.03 1.13
C PHE A 226 -18.78 -3.20 1.49
N PHE A 227 -19.29 -2.39 2.42
CA PHE A 227 -20.69 -2.44 2.87
C PHE A 227 -21.71 -2.07 1.79
N ALA A 228 -21.29 -1.35 0.74
CA ALA A 228 -22.17 -0.83 -0.29
C ALA A 228 -22.93 -1.97 -0.99
N ASN A 229 -24.19 -1.73 -1.35
CA ASN A 229 -25.05 -2.70 -2.06
C ASN A 229 -25.13 -4.06 -1.37
N ASN A 230 -25.15 -4.10 -0.03
CA ASN A 230 -25.20 -5.34 0.74
C ASN A 230 -24.04 -6.30 0.39
N TYR A 231 -22.83 -5.74 0.26
CA TYR A 231 -21.61 -6.46 -0.12
C TYR A 231 -21.60 -7.03 -1.55
N ASP A 232 -22.52 -6.60 -2.41
CA ASP A 232 -22.51 -6.95 -3.85
C ASP A 232 -21.98 -5.79 -4.68
N ASN A 233 -20.65 -5.68 -4.75
CA ASN A 233 -19.98 -4.62 -5.49
C ASN A 233 -18.61 -5.07 -6.03
N ASP A 234 -18.01 -4.26 -6.91
CA ASP A 234 -16.73 -4.62 -7.54
C ASP A 234 -15.60 -4.82 -6.51
N MET A 235 -15.58 -4.03 -5.43
CA MET A 235 -14.50 -4.07 -4.43
C MET A 235 -14.52 -5.34 -3.58
N THR A 236 -15.72 -5.76 -3.17
CA THR A 236 -15.95 -7.03 -2.47
C THR A 236 -15.63 -8.19 -3.39
N ARG A 237 -16.13 -8.20 -4.63
CA ARG A 237 -15.84 -9.24 -5.61
C ARG A 237 -14.35 -9.45 -5.86
N ILE A 238 -13.58 -8.37 -6.07
CA ILE A 238 -12.11 -8.45 -6.27
C ILE A 238 -11.45 -9.08 -5.05
N THR A 239 -11.81 -8.60 -3.86
CA THR A 239 -11.22 -9.06 -2.60
C THR A 239 -11.56 -10.52 -2.32
N GLU A 240 -12.80 -10.95 -2.60
CA GLU A 240 -13.26 -12.34 -2.50
C GLU A 240 -12.50 -13.25 -3.46
N ASN A 241 -12.36 -12.87 -4.73
CA ASN A 241 -11.62 -13.66 -5.71
C ASN A 241 -10.19 -13.96 -5.20
N VAL A 242 -9.48 -12.93 -4.70
CA VAL A 242 -8.14 -13.07 -4.12
C VAL A 242 -8.15 -13.99 -2.90
N LEU A 243 -9.06 -13.76 -1.97
CA LEU A 243 -9.17 -14.55 -0.74
C LEU A 243 -9.43 -16.03 -1.04
N GLU A 244 -10.41 -16.32 -1.90
CA GLU A 244 -10.75 -17.68 -2.33
C GLU A 244 -9.55 -18.34 -2.99
N LYS A 245 -8.84 -17.63 -3.86
CA LYS A 245 -7.71 -18.22 -4.57
C LYS A 245 -6.52 -18.47 -3.64
N PHE A 246 -6.23 -17.55 -2.74
CA PHE A 246 -5.16 -17.68 -1.77
C PHE A 246 -5.42 -18.83 -0.79
N THR A 247 -6.68 -19.03 -0.38
CA THR A 247 -7.07 -20.09 0.58
C THR A 247 -7.33 -21.45 -0.07
N SER A 248 -7.47 -21.53 -1.40
CA SER A 248 -7.79 -22.79 -2.11
C SER A 248 -6.73 -23.91 -2.01
N GLY A 249 -5.51 -23.58 -1.61
CA GLY A 249 -4.36 -24.50 -1.63
C GLY A 249 -3.87 -24.88 -3.04
N GLN A 250 -4.52 -24.37 -4.10
CA GLN A 250 -4.11 -24.63 -5.48
C GLN A 250 -2.99 -23.67 -5.91
N PRO A 251 -2.16 -24.05 -6.90
CA PRO A 251 -1.25 -23.13 -7.57
C PRO A 251 -2.00 -21.90 -8.10
N LEU A 252 -1.34 -20.74 -8.05
CA LEU A 252 -1.89 -19.52 -8.64
C LEU A 252 -1.83 -19.63 -10.18
N PRO A 253 -2.79 -19.06 -10.91
CA PRO A 253 -2.75 -19.10 -12.37
C PRO A 253 -1.53 -18.39 -12.95
N GLY A 254 -0.95 -19.00 -13.99
CA GLY A 254 0.18 -18.49 -14.76
C GLY A 254 1.48 -18.44 -13.97
#